data_AF-A0ABD5MXX3-F1
#
_entry.id   AF-A0ABD5MXX3-F1
#
_cell.length_a   1.000
_cell.length_b   1.000
_cell.length_c   1.000
_cell.angle_alpha   90.00
_cell.angle_beta   90.00
_cell.angle_gamma   90.00
#
_symmetry.space_group_name_H-M   'P 1'
#
loop_
_entity.id
_entity.type
_entity.pdbx_description
1 polymer ?
#
loop_
_entity_poly.entity_id
_entity_poly.type
_entity_poly.pdbx_seq_one_letter_code
_entity_poly.pdbx_strand_id
1 'polypeptide(L)'
;MRIKEIALIKRAEGFFEYEGRRIPAVHPGNGFGVGLKLESSPVDVDFGFPMLFLTNEDVQIIKKAFLKSDLLTFQLLGHGWKSKRRRVRI
;
A
#
# COMPACT_ATOMS: atom_id res chain seq x y z
N MET A 1 9.08 13.06 -8.53
CA MET A 1 8.03 12.70 -7.59
C MET A 1 8.64 12.50 -6.22
N ARG A 2 7.96 12.96 -5.17
CA ARG A 2 8.30 12.71 -3.76
C ARG A 2 7.11 12.11 -3.04
N ILE A 3 7.37 11.33 -2.00
CA ILE A 3 6.32 10.80 -1.13
C ILE A 3 5.83 11.92 -0.24
N LYS A 4 4.57 12.29 -0.39
CA LYS A 4 3.88 13.22 0.49
C LYS A 4 3.25 12.49 1.68
N GLU A 5 2.71 11.30 1.44
CA GLU A 5 2.00 10.53 2.45
C GLU A 5 2.05 9.03 2.13
N ILE A 6 2.09 8.22 3.19
CA ILE A 6 1.92 6.77 3.11
C ILE A 6 0.67 6.41 3.91
N ALA A 7 -0.36 5.93 3.22
CA ALA A 7 -1.66 5.61 3.81
C ALA A 7 -1.92 4.11 3.84
N LEU A 8 -2.57 3.64 4.92
CA LEU A 8 -3.16 2.31 4.97
C LEU A 8 -4.61 2.41 4.53
N ILE A 9 -4.92 1.84 3.38
CA ILE A 9 -6.20 2.03 2.71
C ILE A 9 -7.00 0.75 2.85
N LYS A 10 -8.18 0.83 3.48
CA LYS A 10 -9.08 -0.31 3.59
C LYS A 10 -9.62 -0.63 2.20
N ARG A 11 -9.57 -1.90 1.84
CA ARG A 11 -10.19 -2.46 0.65
C ARG A 11 -11.35 -3.35 1.10
N ALA A 12 -12.55 -3.04 0.64
CA ALA A 12 -13.75 -3.80 0.95
C ALA A 12 -14.66 -3.85 -0.26
N GLU A 13 -15.21 -5.04 -0.55
CA GLU A 13 -16.23 -5.23 -1.59
C GLU A 13 -15.77 -4.76 -3.00
N GLY A 14 -14.48 -4.86 -3.29
CA GLY A 14 -13.93 -4.41 -4.57
C GLY A 14 -13.66 -2.91 -4.67
N PHE A 15 -13.66 -2.18 -3.55
CA PHE A 15 -13.34 -0.75 -3.52
C PHE A 15 -12.30 -0.43 -2.45
N PHE A 16 -11.52 0.62 -2.70
CA PHE A 16 -10.69 1.32 -1.73
C PHE A 16 -11.48 2.44 -1.08
N GLU A 17 -11.45 2.50 0.26
CA GLU A 17 -11.99 3.59 1.06
C GLU A 17 -10.84 4.54 1.45
N TYR A 18 -10.79 5.73 0.84
CA TYR A 18 -9.73 6.71 1.09
C TYR A 18 -10.29 8.13 1.11
N GLU A 19 -10.01 8.89 2.18
CA GLU A 19 -10.47 10.28 2.36
C GLU A 19 -11.99 10.47 2.08
N GLY A 20 -12.82 9.51 2.52
CA GLY A 20 -14.28 9.55 2.32
C GLY A 20 -14.74 9.20 0.89
N ARG A 21 -13.82 8.83 0.00
CA ARG A 21 -14.11 8.38 -1.37
C ARG A 21 -14.06 6.87 -1.48
N ARG A 22 -14.91 6.33 -2.35
CA ARG A 22 -14.95 4.91 -2.72
C ARG A 22 -14.39 4.76 -4.14
N ILE A 23 -13.20 4.18 -4.25
CA ILE A 23 -12.45 4.08 -5.51
C ILE A 23 -12.42 2.62 -5.95
N PRO A 24 -12.79 2.26 -7.20
CA PRO A 24 -12.74 0.87 -7.65
C PRO A 24 -11.35 0.26 -7.50
N ALA A 25 -11.27 -0.93 -6.91
CA ALA A 25 -10.04 -1.68 -6.83
C ALA A 25 -9.86 -2.52 -8.10
N VAL A 26 -8.64 -2.52 -8.65
CA VAL A 26 -8.28 -3.34 -9.83
C VAL A 26 -8.42 -4.84 -9.55
N HIS A 27 -8.22 -5.25 -8.30
CA HIS A 27 -8.31 -6.64 -7.89
C HIS A 27 -9.38 -6.84 -6.81
N PRO A 28 -10.18 -7.92 -6.92
CA PRO A 28 -11.18 -8.25 -5.92
C PRO A 28 -10.51 -8.66 -4.59
N GLY A 29 -11.29 -8.54 -3.52
CA GLY A 29 -10.95 -9.03 -2.18
C GLY A 29 -10.96 -7.94 -1.11
N ASN A 30 -10.93 -8.37 0.13
CA ASN A 30 -10.94 -7.50 1.29
C ASN A 30 -9.53 -7.39 1.90
N GLY A 31 -9.28 -6.38 2.72
CA GLY A 31 -7.99 -6.22 3.42
C GLY A 31 -7.58 -4.76 3.58
N PHE A 32 -6.32 -4.53 3.89
CA PHE A 32 -5.71 -3.20 3.93
C PHE A 32 -4.52 -3.15 2.97
N GLY A 33 -4.51 -2.20 2.05
CA GLY A 33 -3.39 -1.94 1.14
C GLY A 33 -2.51 -0.77 1.61
N VAL A 34 -1.32 -0.64 1.04
CA VAL A 34 -0.46 0.53 1.23
C VAL A 34 -0.60 1.43 0.00
N GLY A 35 -1.03 2.67 0.20
CA GLY A 35 -1.08 3.71 -0.82
C GLY A 35 0.02 4.74 -0.61
N LEU A 36 0.65 5.20 -1.71
CA LEU A 36 1.62 6.29 -1.70
C LEU A 36 0.98 7.51 -2.38
N LYS A 37 0.82 8.60 -1.63
CA LYS A 37 0.43 9.89 -2.20
C LYS A 37 1.71 10.59 -2.64
N LEU A 38 1.83 10.83 -3.94
CA LEU A 38 3.00 11.45 -4.52
C LEU A 38 2.71 12.91 -4.87
N GLU A 39 3.75 13.73 -4.79
CA GLU A 39 3.73 15.09 -5.34
C GLU A 39 4.86 15.26 -6.35
N SER A 40 4.64 16.14 -7.33
CA SER A 40 5.65 16.43 -8.34
C SER A 40 6.85 17.13 -7.72
N SER A 41 8.02 16.89 -8.30
CA SER A 41 9.29 17.53 -7.90
C SER A 41 10.03 18.01 -9.15
N PRO A 42 10.99 18.95 -9.03
CA PRO A 42 11.80 19.42 -10.17
C PRO A 42 12.43 18.29 -11.00
N VAL A 43 12.81 17.20 -10.34
CA VAL A 43 13.35 16.00 -10.99
C VAL A 43 12.43 15.43 -12.07
N ASP A 44 11.10 15.56 -11.94
CA ASP A 44 10.18 15.08 -12.98
C ASP A 44 10.32 15.86 -14.28
N VAL A 45 10.62 17.16 -14.17
CA VAL A 45 10.85 18.05 -15.32
C VAL A 45 12.16 17.66 -15.99
N ASP A 46 13.22 17.47 -15.21
CA ASP A 46 14.55 17.13 -15.72
C ASP A 46 14.56 15.78 -16.46
N PHE A 47 13.81 14.80 -15.96
CA PHE A 47 13.67 13.49 -16.60
C PHE A 47 12.63 13.48 -17.73
N GLY A 48 11.74 14.46 -17.79
CA GLY A 48 10.64 14.52 -18.77
C GLY A 48 9.48 13.56 -18.49
N PHE A 49 9.46 12.90 -17.32
CA PHE A 49 8.36 12.05 -16.88
C PHE A 49 8.37 11.87 -15.35
N PRO A 50 7.24 11.50 -14.73
CA PRO A 50 7.17 11.24 -13.29
C PRO A 50 8.16 10.16 -12.83
N MET A 51 9.11 10.53 -11.97
CA MET A 51 10.09 9.60 -11.41
C MET A 51 10.16 9.70 -9.88
N LEU A 52 9.97 8.57 -9.19
CA LEU A 52 10.03 8.49 -7.73
C LEU A 52 11.43 8.07 -7.27
N PHE A 53 12.10 8.95 -6.54
CA PHE A 53 13.38 8.64 -5.88
C PHE A 53 13.13 8.32 -4.41
N LEU A 54 13.51 7.10 -4.01
CA LEU A 54 13.34 6.63 -2.63
C LEU A 54 14.67 6.73 -1.87
N THR A 55 14.62 7.33 -0.69
CA THR A 55 15.71 7.21 0.27
C THR A 55 15.65 5.86 0.99
N ASN A 56 16.73 5.46 1.65
CA ASN A 56 16.69 4.25 2.49
C ASN A 56 15.66 4.39 3.63
N GLU A 57 15.46 5.61 4.17
CA GLU A 57 14.43 5.87 5.17
C GLU A 57 13.02 5.63 4.63
N ASP A 58 12.72 6.14 3.43
CA ASP A 58 11.44 5.88 2.75
C ASP A 58 11.19 4.38 2.58
N VAL A 59 12.21 3.63 2.15
CA VAL A 59 12.13 2.17 2.00
C VAL A 59 11.79 1.51 3.34
N GLN A 60 12.40 1.94 4.45
CA GLN A 60 12.08 1.39 5.77
C GLN A 60 10.66 1.74 6.22
N ILE A 61 10.18 2.96 5.98
CA ILE A 61 8.82 3.38 6.34
C ILE A 61 7.80 2.59 5.50
N ILE A 62 8.01 2.47 4.20
CA ILE A 62 7.18 1.67 3.29
C ILE A 62 7.14 0.21 3.76
N LYS A 63 8.29 -0.37 4.12
CA LYS A 63 8.38 -1.74 4.64
C LYS A 63 7.57 -1.91 5.92
N LYS A 64 7.65 -0.96 6.87
CA LYS A 64 6.82 -0.97 8.09
C LYS A 64 5.33 -0.87 7.76
N ALA A 65 4.95 -0.02 6.80
CA ALA A 65 3.57 0.10 6.35
C ALA A 65 3.04 -1.21 5.77
N PHE A 66 3.83 -1.93 4.97
CA PHE A 66 3.46 -3.25 4.45
C PHE A 66 3.25 -4.29 5.55
N LEU A 67 4.12 -4.33 6.57
CA LEU A 67 3.94 -5.22 7.71
C LEU A 67 2.64 -4.92 8.47
N LYS A 68 2.34 -3.63 8.67
CA LYS A 68 1.10 -3.19 9.34
C LYS A 68 -0.14 -3.51 8.50
N SER A 69 -0.08 -3.30 7.18
CA SER A 69 -1.12 -3.70 6.23
C SER A 69 -1.43 -5.20 6.30
N ASP A 70 -0.39 -6.05 6.34
CA ASP A 70 -0.56 -7.50 6.46
C ASP A 70 -1.20 -7.90 7.79
N LEU A 71 -0.77 -7.28 8.90
CA LEU A 71 -1.35 -7.49 10.22
C LEU A 71 -2.83 -7.10 10.28
N LEU A 72 -3.19 -5.92 9.78
CA LEU A 72 -4.59 -5.46 9.75
C LEU A 72 -5.45 -6.36 8.86
N THR A 73 -4.88 -6.83 7.75
CA THR A 73 -5.56 -7.79 6.87
C THR A 73 -5.77 -9.13 7.57
N PHE A 74 -4.76 -9.63 8.29
CA PHE A 74 -4.88 -10.83 9.10
C PHE A 74 -5.96 -10.71 10.17
N GLN A 75 -6.02 -9.57 10.87
CA GLN A 75 -7.05 -9.31 11.87
C GLN A 75 -8.46 -9.28 11.25
N LEU A 76 -8.59 -8.76 10.03
CA LEU A 76 -9.86 -8.68 9.32
C LEU A 76 -10.34 -10.03 8.75
N LEU A 77 -9.42 -10.86 8.24
CA LEU A 77 -9.77 -12.05 7.44
C LEU A 77 -9.34 -13.38 8.05
N GLY A 78 -8.60 -13.36 9.16
CA GLY A 78 -7.93 -14.55 9.72
C GLY A 78 -6.71 -15.01 8.91
N HIS A 79 -6.32 -14.26 7.87
CA HIS A 79 -5.12 -14.51 7.07
C HIS A 79 -4.55 -13.20 6.49
N GLY A 80 -3.23 -13.11 6.33
CA GLY A 80 -2.57 -11.96 5.68
C GLY A 80 -2.65 -12.04 4.15
N TRP A 81 -2.01 -11.10 3.47
CA TRP A 81 -1.80 -11.13 2.01
C TRP A 81 -0.93 -12.32 1.59
N LYS A 82 -0.01 -12.73 2.46
CA LYS A 82 0.91 -13.86 2.23
C LYS A 82 0.28 -15.24 2.51
N SER A 83 -1.04 -15.40 2.41
CA SER A 83 -1.77 -16.63 2.83
C SER A 83 -1.51 -17.91 2.00
N LYS A 84 -0.38 -18.01 1.31
CA LYS A 84 0.23 -19.28 0.91
C LYS A 84 1.59 -19.50 1.59
N ARG A 85 1.63 -19.48 2.92
CA ARG A 85 2.51 -20.45 3.61
C ARG A 85 1.68 -21.70 3.84
N ARG A 86 2.01 -22.78 3.11
CA ARG A 86 1.52 -24.14 3.37
C ARG A 86 1.47 -24.33 4.89
N ARG A 87 0.34 -24.83 5.41
CA ARG A 87 0.28 -25.35 6.78
C ARG A 87 1.43 -26.34 6.95
N VAL A 88 2.50 -25.94 7.63
CA VAL A 88 3.41 -26.90 8.23
C VAL A 88 2.62 -27.43 9.41
N ARG A 89 2.07 -28.64 9.27
CA ARG A 89 1.56 -29.40 10.41
C ARG A 89 2.77 -29.61 11.33
N ILE A 90 2.69 -29.04 12.53
CA ILE A 90 3.50 -29.47 13.67
C ILE A 90 2.76 -30.67 14.28
#